data_AF-A0AAJ2UC45-F1
#
_entry.id   AF-A0AAJ2UC45-F1
#
_cell.length_a   1.000
_cell.length_b   1.000
_cell.length_c   1.000
_cell.angle_alpha   90.00
_cell.angle_beta   90.00
_cell.angle_gamma   90.00
#
_symmetry.space_group_name_H-M   'P 1'
#
loop_
_entity.id
_entity.type
_entity.pdbx_description
1 polymer ?
#
loop_
_entity_poly.entity_id
_entity_poly.type
_entity_poly.pdbx_seq_one_letter_code
_entity_poly.pdbx_strand_id
1 'polypeptide(L)'
;MPFFVIKKGLVLLEWKYFPTPKILDPLIHVLYAVHYSEMYYRRNAHFSDGGINFNSKEAPDIWDFAYLSYTIGMTYQVSDTTFLTTDFRKLALSHTLISFLFSTVLIATMINFIASLMS
;
A
#
# COMPACT_ATOMS: atom_id res chain seq x y z
N MET A 1 37.54 -21.69 -6.36
CA MET A 1 36.23 -22.31 -6.68
C MET A 1 35.36 -21.26 -7.38
N PRO A 2 35.15 -21.34 -8.70
CA PRO A 2 34.35 -20.36 -9.42
C PRO A 2 32.93 -20.91 -9.67
N PHE A 3 31.93 -20.26 -9.10
CA PHE A 3 30.52 -20.53 -9.37
C PHE A 3 29.77 -19.20 -9.32
N PHE A 4 29.83 -18.39 -10.39
CA PHE A 4 28.74 -17.49 -10.83
C PHE A 4 29.15 -16.67 -12.08
N VAL A 5 29.35 -17.37 -13.18
CA VAL A 5 29.21 -16.80 -14.53
C VAL A 5 28.04 -17.58 -15.14
N ILE A 6 27.13 -16.95 -15.91
CA ILE A 6 25.87 -17.45 -16.53
C ILE A 6 24.64 -16.87 -15.75
N LYS A 7 23.82 -15.89 -16.20
CA LYS A 7 23.42 -15.37 -17.53
C LYS A 7 23.05 -13.86 -17.48
N LYS A 8 23.68 -13.03 -18.33
CA LYS A 8 23.18 -11.66 -18.65
C LYS A 8 21.83 -11.67 -19.41
N GLY A 9 21.48 -12.77 -20.09
CA GLY A 9 20.26 -12.88 -20.89
C GLY A 9 18.98 -13.26 -20.14
N LEU A 10 19.09 -13.85 -18.94
CA LEU A 10 17.93 -14.24 -18.12
C LEU A 10 17.37 -13.04 -17.34
N VAL A 11 18.27 -12.14 -16.92
CA VAL A 11 17.95 -10.84 -16.31
C VAL A 11 17.06 -10.02 -17.27
N LEU A 12 17.35 -9.98 -18.56
CA LEU A 12 16.54 -9.18 -19.50
C LEU A 12 15.09 -9.67 -19.67
N LEU A 13 14.80 -10.94 -19.38
CA LEU A 13 13.44 -11.48 -19.39
C LEU A 13 12.70 -11.17 -18.08
N GLU A 14 13.39 -11.17 -16.93
CA GLU A 14 12.78 -10.71 -15.67
C GLU A 14 12.36 -9.24 -15.77
N TRP A 15 13.17 -8.38 -16.39
CA TRP A 15 12.94 -6.94 -16.45
C TRP A 15 11.79 -6.50 -17.37
N LYS A 16 11.36 -7.35 -18.32
CA LYS A 16 10.21 -7.08 -19.20
C LYS A 16 8.87 -7.38 -18.52
N TYR A 17 8.87 -8.26 -17.52
CA TYR A 17 7.71 -8.64 -16.73
C TYR A 17 7.75 -8.10 -15.30
N PHE A 18 8.85 -7.45 -14.89
CA PHE A 18 8.92 -6.76 -13.62
C PHE A 18 8.12 -5.46 -13.75
N PRO A 19 6.96 -5.35 -13.10
CA PRO A 19 6.23 -4.09 -13.06
C PRO A 19 7.18 -3.01 -12.54
N THR A 20 7.39 -1.97 -13.35
CA THR A 20 8.26 -0.85 -12.99
C THR A 20 7.94 -0.41 -11.57
N PRO A 21 8.93 -0.10 -10.71
CA PRO A 21 8.70 0.30 -9.32
C PRO A 21 7.79 1.53 -9.16
N LYS A 22 7.47 2.22 -10.26
CA LYS A 22 6.49 3.32 -10.33
C LYS A 22 5.00 2.87 -10.34
N ILE A 23 4.70 1.58 -10.58
CA ILE A 23 3.33 1.07 -10.76
C ILE A 23 2.86 0.19 -9.59
N LEU A 24 3.76 -0.49 -8.87
CA LEU A 24 3.31 -1.39 -7.78
C LEU A 24 2.88 -0.69 -6.51
N ASP A 25 3.58 0.39 -6.15
CA ASP A 25 3.31 1.15 -4.94
C ASP A 25 1.88 1.71 -4.88
N PRO A 26 1.35 2.38 -5.93
CA PRO A 26 -0.04 2.85 -5.90
C PRO A 26 -1.06 1.71 -5.88
N LEU A 27 -0.73 0.51 -6.39
CA LEU A 27 -1.68 -0.61 -6.40
C LEU A 27 -2.00 -1.10 -5.00
N ILE A 28 -1.03 -1.10 -4.07
CA ILE A 28 -1.28 -1.46 -2.67
C ILE A 28 -2.31 -0.49 -2.08
N HIS A 29 -2.12 0.81 -2.30
CA HIS A 29 -3.04 1.82 -1.78
C HIS A 29 -4.42 1.76 -2.44
N VAL A 30 -4.51 1.52 -3.75
CA VAL A 30 -5.80 1.37 -4.45
C VAL A 30 -6.55 0.13 -3.96
N LEU A 31 -5.86 -1.00 -3.81
CA LEU A 31 -6.47 -2.23 -3.28
C LEU A 31 -6.99 -2.03 -1.86
N TYR A 32 -6.20 -1.39 -0.99
CA TYR A 32 -6.64 -1.09 0.37
C TYR A 32 -7.80 -0.09 0.39
N ALA A 33 -7.84 0.91 -0.50
CA ALA A 33 -8.96 1.84 -0.59
C ALA A 33 -10.28 1.12 -0.92
N VAL A 34 -10.25 0.19 -1.89
CA VAL A 34 -11.42 -0.64 -2.22
C VAL A 34 -11.78 -1.58 -1.07
N HIS A 35 -10.79 -2.16 -0.40
CA HIS A 35 -11.04 -3.06 0.72
C HIS A 35 -11.63 -2.32 1.95
N TYR A 36 -11.18 -1.09 2.21
CA TYR A 36 -11.78 -0.23 3.25
C TYR A 36 -13.23 0.11 2.91
N SER A 37 -13.54 0.48 1.66
CA SER A 37 -14.90 0.83 1.26
C SER A 37 -15.84 -0.38 1.32
N GLU A 38 -15.41 -1.54 0.82
CA GLU A 38 -16.18 -2.78 0.88
C GLU A 38 -16.50 -3.15 2.34
N MET A 39 -15.49 -3.14 3.21
CA MET A 39 -15.66 -3.47 4.63
C MET A 39 -16.59 -2.47 5.33
N TYR A 40 -16.48 -1.18 5.00
CA TYR A 40 -17.33 -0.13 5.55
C TYR A 40 -18.79 -0.34 5.15
N TYR A 41 -19.10 -0.49 3.87
CA TYR A 41 -20.48 -0.63 3.41
C TYR A 41 -21.12 -1.96 3.80
N ARG A 42 -20.36 -3.07 3.79
CA ARG A 42 -20.84 -4.36 4.32
C ARG A 42 -21.23 -4.25 5.79
N ARG A 43 -20.45 -3.52 6.58
CA ARG A 43 -20.72 -3.37 8.02
C ARG A 43 -21.80 -2.33 8.29
N ASN A 44 -21.90 -1.29 7.46
CA ASN A 44 -22.96 -0.27 7.54
C ASN A 44 -24.35 -0.90 7.35
N ALA A 45 -24.45 -1.91 6.47
CA ALA A 45 -25.68 -2.70 6.32
C ALA A 45 -26.15 -3.40 7.62
N HIS A 46 -25.28 -3.58 8.61
CA HIS A 46 -25.58 -4.22 9.89
C HIS A 46 -25.46 -3.29 11.12
N PHE A 47 -24.73 -2.17 11.01
CA PHE A 47 -24.41 -1.24 12.10
C PHE A 47 -24.41 0.20 11.58
N SER A 48 -24.99 1.16 12.32
CA SER A 48 -25.20 2.54 11.83
C SER A 48 -23.93 3.28 11.35
N ASP A 49 -22.75 2.91 11.86
CA ASP A 49 -21.56 3.77 11.72
C ASP A 49 -20.50 3.19 10.77
N GLY A 50 -20.73 2.01 10.18
CA GLY A 50 -19.83 1.36 9.21
C GLY A 50 -18.41 0.99 9.72
N GLY A 51 -17.99 1.48 10.90
CA GLY A 51 -16.75 1.16 11.60
C GLY A 51 -15.59 2.15 11.41
N ILE A 52 -15.76 3.19 10.59
CA ILE A 52 -14.85 4.34 10.43
C ILE A 52 -15.67 5.63 10.52
N ASN A 53 -15.20 6.61 11.31
CA ASN A 53 -15.76 7.95 11.33
C ASN A 53 -14.82 8.90 10.58
N PHE A 54 -15.27 9.49 9.48
CA PHE A 54 -14.54 10.48 8.68
C PHE A 54 -14.78 11.94 9.12
N ASN A 55 -15.44 12.14 10.27
CA ASN A 55 -15.81 13.46 10.81
C ASN A 55 -16.62 14.33 9.84
N SER A 56 -17.33 13.70 8.90
CA SER A 56 -18.24 14.32 7.94
C SER A 56 -19.68 13.87 8.21
N LYS A 57 -20.65 14.73 7.86
CA LYS A 57 -22.08 14.41 7.91
C LYS A 57 -22.56 13.67 6.65
N GLU A 58 -21.76 13.71 5.59
CA GLU A 58 -22.06 13.05 4.32
C GLU A 58 -21.60 11.59 4.36
N ALA A 59 -22.26 10.74 3.57
CA ALA A 59 -21.80 9.38 3.40
C ALA A 59 -20.42 9.39 2.72
N PRO A 60 -19.43 8.63 3.21
CA PRO A 60 -18.09 8.65 2.65
C PRO A 60 -18.11 8.12 1.21
N ASP A 61 -17.32 8.73 0.34
CA ASP A 61 -17.13 8.32 -1.06
C ASP A 61 -15.81 7.52 -1.20
N ILE A 62 -15.60 6.91 -2.36
CA ILE A 62 -14.37 6.15 -2.66
C ILE A 62 -13.09 6.99 -2.47
N TRP A 63 -13.20 8.31 -2.65
CA TRP A 63 -12.10 9.26 -2.46
C TRP A 63 -11.69 9.40 -0.98
N ASP A 64 -12.62 9.29 -0.04
CA ASP A 64 -12.29 9.33 1.40
C ASP A 64 -11.50 8.09 1.81
N PHE A 65 -11.86 6.93 1.26
CA PHE A 65 -11.11 5.69 1.47
C PHE A 65 -9.75 5.70 0.77
N ALA A 66 -9.66 6.33 -0.41
CA ALA A 66 -8.37 6.54 -1.09
C ALA A 66 -7.46 7.47 -0.27
N TYR A 67 -7.99 8.58 0.24
CA TYR A 67 -7.28 9.50 1.14
C TYR A 67 -6.74 8.76 2.37
N LEU A 68 -7.60 7.99 3.05
CA LEU A 68 -7.23 7.19 4.21
C LEU A 68 -6.12 6.18 3.86
N SER A 69 -6.29 5.45 2.76
CA SER A 69 -5.37 4.42 2.30
C SER A 69 -3.97 5.00 2.00
N TYR A 70 -3.90 6.07 1.23
CA TYR A 70 -2.64 6.74 0.91
C TYR A 70 -1.95 7.30 2.15
N THR A 71 -2.70 7.92 3.05
CA THR A 71 -2.15 8.50 4.27
C THR A 71 -1.52 7.41 5.16
N ILE A 72 -2.21 6.29 5.34
CA ILE A 72 -1.70 5.13 6.10
C ILE A 72 -0.50 4.48 5.42
N GLY A 73 -0.55 4.30 4.10
CA GLY A 73 0.51 3.66 3.33
C GLY A 73 1.79 4.49 3.30
N MET A 74 1.67 5.81 3.21
CA MET A 74 2.76 6.77 3.30
C MET A 74 3.22 7.03 4.74
N THR A 75 2.67 6.31 5.73
CA THR A 75 2.96 6.46 7.17
C THR A 75 2.67 7.86 7.74
N TYR A 76 1.78 8.61 7.10
CA TYR A 76 1.29 9.88 7.63
C TYR A 76 0.19 9.64 8.67
N GLN A 77 0.14 10.49 9.70
CA GLN A 77 -0.95 10.46 10.66
C GLN A 77 -2.23 10.97 10.00
N VAL A 78 -3.29 10.18 10.09
CA VAL A 78 -4.64 10.59 9.70
C VAL A 78 -5.30 11.24 10.91
N SER A 79 -5.40 12.56 10.95
CA SER A 79 -6.07 13.28 12.06
C SER A 79 -7.59 13.26 11.93
N ASP A 80 -8.09 13.20 10.70
CA ASP A 80 -9.50 13.50 10.41
C ASP A 80 -10.38 12.24 10.41
N THR A 81 -9.79 11.06 10.61
CA THR A 81 -10.52 9.78 10.62
C THR A 81 -10.28 9.00 11.91
N THR A 82 -11.36 8.51 12.52
CA THR A 82 -11.28 7.68 13.73
C THR A 82 -11.75 6.25 13.44
N PHE A 83 -10.91 5.26 13.77
CA PHE A 83 -11.26 3.85 13.70
C PHE A 83 -12.12 3.42 14.89
N LEU A 84 -13.38 3.09 14.63
CA LEU A 84 -14.33 2.72 15.69
C LEU A 84 -14.20 1.26 16.12
N THR A 85 -13.78 0.36 15.21
CA THR A 85 -13.71 -1.08 15.49
C THR A 85 -12.28 -1.64 15.46
N THR A 86 -12.07 -2.73 16.19
CA THR A 86 -10.76 -3.44 16.22
C THR A 86 -10.40 -4.02 14.86
N ASP A 87 -11.39 -4.41 14.06
CA ASP A 87 -11.14 -5.00 12.74
C ASP A 87 -10.50 -3.98 11.79
N PHE A 88 -10.98 -2.74 11.77
CA PHE A 88 -10.36 -1.67 10.98
C PHE A 88 -8.96 -1.31 11.48
N ARG A 89 -8.71 -1.35 12.80
CA ARG A 89 -7.37 -1.14 13.37
C ARG A 89 -6.39 -2.24 12.96
N LYS A 90 -6.82 -3.51 12.97
CA LYS A 90 -6.01 -4.64 12.46
C LYS A 90 -5.70 -4.48 10.98
N LEU A 91 -6.69 -4.06 10.19
CA LEU A 91 -6.52 -3.84 8.77
C LEU A 91 -5.51 -2.70 8.50
N ALA A 92 -5.66 -1.57 9.18
CA ALA A 92 -4.71 -0.45 9.12
C ALA A 92 -3.29 -0.87 9.50
N LEU A 93 -3.13 -1.65 10.57
CA LEU A 93 -1.82 -2.16 10.98
C LEU A 93 -1.18 -3.03 9.89
N SER A 94 -1.96 -3.91 9.26
CA SER A 94 -1.47 -4.74 8.15
C SER A 94 -1.04 -3.90 6.95
N HIS A 95 -1.81 -2.86 6.60
CA HIS A 95 -1.52 -1.96 5.49
C HIS A 95 -0.22 -1.20 5.73
N THR A 96 -0.06 -0.62 6.91
CA THR A 96 1.16 0.12 7.28
C THR A 96 2.39 -0.78 7.25
N LEU A 97 2.29 -2.01 7.79
CA LEU A 97 3.43 -2.94 7.82
C LEU A 97 3.87 -3.36 6.41
N ILE A 98 2.92 -3.68 5.54
CA ILE A 98 3.18 -4.06 4.15
C ILE A 98 3.78 -2.87 3.37
N SER A 99 3.22 -1.67 3.56
CA SER A 99 3.70 -0.46 2.88
C SER A 99 5.12 -0.09 3.32
N PHE A 100 5.41 -0.20 4.62
CA PHE A 100 6.75 0.01 5.17
C PHE A 100 7.77 -0.98 4.61
N LEU A 101 7.43 -2.27 4.56
CA LEU A 101 8.29 -3.30 4.00
C LEU A 101 8.56 -3.04 2.52
N PHE A 102 7.52 -2.73 1.73
CA PHE A 102 7.64 -2.41 0.32
C PHE A 102 8.54 -1.19 0.08
N SER A 103 8.30 -0.10 0.80
CA SER A 103 9.10 1.13 0.74
C SER A 103 10.58 0.87 1.08
N THR A 104 10.84 0.05 2.09
CA THR A 104 12.22 -0.32 2.49
C THR A 104 12.94 -1.08 1.39
N VAL A 105 12.29 -2.08 0.78
CA VAL A 105 12.85 -2.87 -0.34
C VAL A 105 13.07 -1.99 -1.56
N LEU A 106 12.14 -1.07 -1.85
CA LEU A 106 12.24 -0.13 -2.96
C LEU A 106 13.46 0.78 -2.79
N ILE A 107 13.66 1.35 -1.60
CA ILE A 107 14.84 2.18 -1.29
C ILE A 107 16.13 1.38 -1.44
N ALA A 108 16.21 0.16 -0.87
CA ALA A 108 17.39 -0.69 -0.97
C ALA A 108 17.73 -1.02 -2.44
N THR A 109 16.71 -1.33 -3.25
CA THR A 109 16.87 -1.59 -4.68
C THR A 109 17.33 -0.35 -5.43
N MET A 110 16.79 0.83 -5.09
CA MET A 110 17.17 2.10 -5.70
C MET A 110 18.63 2.46 -5.42
N ILE A 111 19.11 2.24 -4.19
CA ILE A 111 20.52 2.44 -3.83
C ILE A 111 21.43 1.51 -4.65
N ASN A 112 21.10 0.22 -4.70
CA ASN A 112 21.87 -0.75 -5.48
C ASN A 112 21.92 -0.40 -6.97
N PHE A 113 20.81 0.10 -7.51
CA PHE A 113 20.72 0.53 -8.90
C PHE A 113 21.61 1.74 -9.20
N ILE A 114 21.56 2.78 -8.34
CA ILE A 114 22.41 3.97 -8.50
C ILE A 114 23.90 3.59 -8.38
N ALA A 115 24.25 2.75 -7.41
CA ALA A 115 25.63 2.27 -7.24
C ALA A 115 26.15 1.54 -8.49
N SER A 116 25.30 0.71 -9.13
CA SER A 116 25.64 0.02 -10.37
C SER A 116 25.78 0.94 -11.59
N LEU A 117 25.15 2.12 -11.58
CA LEU A 117 25.26 3.11 -12.65
C LEU A 117 26.55 3.94 -12.54
N MET A 118 27.09 4.05 -11.34
CA MET A 118 28.32 4.81 -11.05
C MET A 118 29.60 3.97 -11.15
N SER A 119 29.49 2.63 -11.17
CA SER A 119 30.59 1.68 -11.35
C SER A 119 30.85 1.36 -12.82
#